data_AF-A0A0F7K9F1-F1
#
_entry.id   AF-A0A0F7K9F1-F1
#
_cell.length_a   1.000
_cell.length_b   1.000
_cell.length_c   1.000
_cell.angle_alpha   90.00
_cell.angle_beta   90.00
_cell.angle_gamma   90.00
#
_symmetry.space_group_name_H-M   'P 1'
#
loop_
_entity.id
_entity.type
_entity.pdbx_description
1 polymer ?
#
loop_
_entity_poly.entity_id
_entity_poly.type
_entity_poly.pdbx_seq_one_letter_code
_entity_poly.pdbx_strand_id
1 'polypeptide(L)'
;MKPFQRILPYARYLLGQSKSTNVNEELALHEAYRKDMQELDNPMAAMLHRPIPSIGRHNQDIMEALASAKRVAVTLAKAGYRVLDISIGSRNTRITLNHSPRCDLLGGALIKLARINGAEEKTMAANIEGVQVEWVISSKWSKHHA
;
A
#
# COMPACT_ATOMS: atom_id res chain seq x y z
N MET A 1 -17.60 -3.30 21.71
CA MET A 1 -18.66 -4.31 21.46
C MET A 1 -20.00 -3.57 21.35
N LYS A 2 -20.87 -3.64 20.35
CA LYS A 2 -20.97 -4.24 19.00
C LYS A 2 -21.96 -3.31 18.22
N PRO A 3 -21.74 -2.91 16.95
CA PRO A 3 -22.79 -2.26 16.17
C PRO A 3 -23.21 -3.16 15.00
N PHE A 4 -24.14 -4.10 15.20
CA PHE A 4 -24.67 -4.94 14.10
C PHE A 4 -26.08 -5.47 14.43
N GLN A 5 -27.09 -4.61 14.59
CA GLN A 5 -28.49 -5.07 14.75
C GLN A 5 -29.56 -4.15 14.14
N ARG A 6 -29.32 -3.50 12.99
CA ARG A 6 -30.36 -2.63 12.37
C ARG A 6 -30.71 -2.86 10.90
N ILE A 7 -30.28 -3.95 10.27
CA ILE A 7 -30.54 -4.15 8.81
C ILE A 7 -31.64 -5.19 8.52
N LEU A 8 -32.03 -6.03 9.49
CA LEU A 8 -32.90 -7.19 9.22
C LEU A 8 -34.40 -6.90 8.95
N PRO A 9 -35.04 -5.79 9.38
CA PRO A 9 -36.48 -5.61 9.09
C PRO A 9 -36.79 -5.16 7.66
N TYR A 10 -35.86 -4.47 6.97
CA TYR A 10 -36.15 -3.87 5.66
C TYR A 10 -36.12 -4.88 4.50
N ALA A 11 -35.33 -5.94 4.62
CA ALA A 11 -35.20 -6.96 3.57
C ALA A 11 -36.47 -7.79 3.36
N ARG A 12 -37.30 -7.97 4.41
CA ARG A 12 -38.54 -8.75 4.30
C ARG A 12 -39.65 -8.04 3.53
N TYR A 13 -39.66 -6.71 3.49
CA TYR A 13 -40.68 -5.96 2.75
C TYR A 13 -40.43 -6.01 1.23
N LEU A 14 -39.16 -6.02 0.81
CA LEU A 14 -38.79 -6.07 -0.61
C LEU A 14 -38.93 -7.48 -1.23
N LEU A 15 -38.82 -8.54 -0.43
CA LEU A 15 -38.98 -9.93 -0.90
C LEU A 15 -40.45 -10.39 -0.98
N GLY A 16 -41.40 -9.55 -0.55
CA GLY A 16 -42.84 -9.87 -0.59
C GLY A 16 -43.58 -9.42 -1.85
N GLN A 17 -42.94 -8.64 -2.72
CA GLN A 17 -43.58 -8.10 -3.92
C GLN A 17 -42.90 -8.58 -5.20
N SER A 18 -43.24 -9.78 -5.67
CA SER A 18 -43.34 -10.11 -7.10
C SER A 18 -43.68 -11.60 -7.31
N LYS A 19 -44.96 -11.93 -7.21
CA LYS A 19 -45.50 -13.08 -7.95
C LYS A 19 -46.62 -12.60 -8.86
N SER A 20 -46.18 -12.01 -9.96
CA SER A 20 -46.93 -11.89 -11.20
C SER A 20 -45.93 -12.23 -12.31
N THR A 21 -45.76 -13.52 -12.58
CA THR A 21 -44.90 -14.03 -13.65
C THR A 21 -45.54 -13.69 -14.99
N ASN A 22 -45.13 -12.55 -15.56
CA ASN A 22 -45.40 -12.22 -16.95
C ASN A 22 -44.53 -13.15 -17.81
N VAL A 23 -45.12 -14.21 -18.35
CA VAL A 23 -44.44 -15.26 -19.14
C VAL A 23 -43.61 -14.67 -20.30
N ASN A 24 -44.01 -13.51 -20.81
CA ASN A 24 -43.30 -12.79 -21.87
C ASN A 24 -41.96 -12.17 -21.40
N GLU A 25 -41.87 -11.72 -20.14
CA GLU A 25 -40.62 -11.17 -19.58
C GLU A 25 -39.60 -12.27 -19.31
N GLU A 26 -40.07 -13.44 -18.86
CA GLU A 26 -39.21 -14.60 -18.61
C GLU A 26 -38.66 -15.19 -19.92
N LEU A 27 -39.48 -15.21 -20.98
CA LEU A 27 -39.06 -15.53 -22.35
C LEU A 27 -38.05 -14.52 -22.90
N ALA A 28 -38.28 -13.22 -22.69
CA ALA A 28 -37.34 -12.18 -23.12
C ALA A 28 -36.00 -12.29 -22.40
N LEU A 29 -36.01 -12.61 -21.10
CA LEU A 29 -34.80 -12.81 -20.31
C LEU A 29 -34.03 -14.07 -20.76
N HIS A 30 -34.75 -15.16 -21.04
CA HIS A 30 -34.15 -16.39 -21.53
C HIS A 30 -33.57 -16.24 -22.95
N GLU A 31 -34.22 -15.45 -23.81
CA GLU A 31 -33.72 -15.15 -25.14
C GLU A 31 -32.51 -14.21 -25.10
N ALA A 32 -32.50 -13.22 -24.21
CA ALA A 32 -31.34 -12.36 -23.97
C ALA A 32 -30.15 -13.18 -23.45
N TYR A 33 -30.37 -14.07 -22.49
CA TYR A 33 -29.34 -14.97 -21.97
C TYR A 33 -28.76 -15.89 -23.07
N ARG A 34 -29.61 -16.41 -23.95
CA ARG A 34 -29.17 -17.24 -25.09
C ARG A 34 -28.30 -16.43 -26.07
N LYS A 35 -28.62 -15.16 -26.31
CA LYS A 35 -27.83 -14.27 -27.18
C LYS A 35 -26.48 -13.92 -26.57
N ASP A 36 -26.44 -13.57 -25.28
CA ASP A 36 -25.18 -13.29 -24.57
C ASP A 36 -24.25 -14.51 -24.57
N MET A 37 -24.80 -15.71 -24.39
CA MET A 37 -24.02 -16.95 -24.46
C MET A 37 -23.49 -17.23 -25.87
N GLN A 38 -24.20 -16.83 -26.93
CA GLN A 38 -23.73 -16.93 -28.32
C GLN A 38 -22.65 -15.89 -28.67
N GLU A 39 -22.64 -14.72 -28.02
CA GLU A 39 -21.60 -13.71 -28.20
C GLU A 39 -20.26 -14.13 -27.57
N LEU A 40 -20.27 -14.95 -26.53
CA LEU A 40 -19.06 -15.50 -25.90
C LEU A 40 -18.28 -16.47 -26.81
N ASP A 41 -18.97 -17.16 -27.72
CA ASP A 41 -18.37 -18.06 -28.71
C ASP A 41 -17.91 -17.33 -29.99
N ASN A 42 -18.16 -16.02 -30.10
CA ASN A 42 -17.71 -15.22 -31.23
C ASN A 42 -16.22 -14.85 -31.05
N PRO A 43 -15.29 -15.38 -31.87
CA PRO A 43 -13.87 -15.09 -31.75
C PRO A 43 -13.55 -13.59 -31.94
N MET A 44 -14.45 -12.83 -32.54
CA MET A 44 -14.32 -11.38 -32.72
C MET A 44 -14.65 -10.58 -31.44
N ALA A 45 -15.54 -11.09 -30.57
CA ALA A 45 -15.86 -10.47 -29.28
C ALA A 45 -14.74 -10.64 -28.24
N ALA A 46 -14.02 -11.77 -28.31
CA ALA A 46 -12.81 -12.02 -27.54
C ALA A 46 -11.65 -11.07 -27.91
N MET A 47 -11.61 -10.59 -29.17
CA MET A 47 -10.57 -9.69 -29.67
C MET A 47 -10.75 -8.23 -29.18
N LEU A 48 -11.95 -7.85 -28.73
CA LEU A 48 -12.28 -6.52 -28.19
C LEU A 48 -12.17 -6.44 -26.67
N HIS A 49 -12.05 -7.57 -25.97
CA HIS A 49 -11.78 -7.59 -24.54
C HIS A 49 -10.31 -7.23 -24.28
N ARG A 50 -10.03 -5.92 -24.20
CA ARG A 50 -8.78 -5.47 -23.59
C ARG A 50 -8.71 -6.09 -22.20
N PRO A 51 -7.65 -6.84 -21.85
CA PRO A 51 -7.55 -7.45 -20.55
C PRO A 51 -7.63 -6.34 -19.51
N ILE A 52 -8.69 -6.36 -18.70
CA ILE A 52 -8.80 -5.50 -17.53
C ILE A 52 -7.57 -5.84 -16.69
N PRO A 53 -6.64 -4.88 -16.46
CA PRO A 53 -5.45 -5.17 -15.69
C PRO A 53 -5.88 -5.70 -14.34
N SER A 54 -5.40 -6.90 -13.98
CA SER A 54 -5.78 -7.50 -12.70
C SER A 54 -5.33 -6.57 -11.58
N ILE A 55 -6.16 -6.43 -10.54
CA ILE A 55 -5.84 -5.65 -9.33
C ILE A 55 -4.45 -6.04 -8.79
N GLY A 56 -4.07 -7.31 -8.94
CA GLY A 56 -2.74 -7.82 -8.56
C GLY A 56 -1.59 -7.13 -9.29
N ARG A 57 -1.70 -6.85 -10.59
CA ARG A 57 -0.63 -6.17 -11.36
C ARG A 57 -0.46 -4.71 -10.94
N HIS A 58 -1.52 -4.05 -10.51
CA HIS A 58 -1.45 -2.65 -10.08
C HIS A 58 -0.83 -2.48 -8.68
N ASN A 59 -0.93 -3.51 -7.84
CA ASN A 59 -0.38 -3.51 -6.49
C ASN A 59 1.01 -4.16 -6.39
N GLN A 60 1.52 -4.72 -7.50
CA GLN A 60 2.77 -5.48 -7.50
C GLN A 60 3.94 -4.68 -6.90
N ASP A 61 4.10 -3.42 -7.32
CA ASP A 61 5.18 -2.56 -6.84
C ASP A 61 5.08 -2.30 -5.33
N ILE A 62 3.87 -2.13 -4.80
CA ILE A 62 3.62 -1.94 -3.36
C ILE A 62 3.94 -3.22 -2.59
N MET A 63 3.56 -4.38 -3.13
CA MET A 63 3.85 -5.68 -2.51
C MET A 63 5.35 -5.98 -2.49
N GLU A 64 6.08 -5.63 -3.55
CA GLU A 64 7.54 -5.74 -3.62
C GLU A 64 8.23 -4.78 -2.64
N ALA A 65 7.76 -3.53 -2.55
CA ALA A 65 8.21 -2.54 -1.58
C ALA A 65 8.00 -3.01 -0.13
N LEU A 66 6.83 -3.59 0.18
CA LEU A 66 6.56 -4.19 1.49
C LEU A 66 7.52 -5.34 1.81
N ALA A 67 7.78 -6.20 0.82
CA ALA A 67 8.67 -7.34 0.98
C ALA A 67 10.12 -6.90 1.22
N SER A 68 10.63 -5.93 0.45
CA SER A 68 11.98 -5.39 0.62
C SER A 68 12.11 -4.65 1.96
N ALA A 69 11.14 -3.80 2.32
CA ALA A 69 11.11 -3.10 3.60
C ALA A 69 11.22 -4.07 4.78
N LYS A 70 10.42 -5.14 4.76
CA LYS A 70 10.42 -6.16 5.79
C LYS A 70 11.77 -6.87 5.89
N ARG A 71 12.36 -7.30 4.77
CA ARG A 71 13.67 -7.97 4.76
C ARG A 71 14.75 -7.08 5.37
N VAL A 72 14.85 -5.84 4.90
CA VAL A 72 15.83 -4.87 5.38
C VAL A 72 15.63 -4.56 6.87
N ALA A 73 14.38 -4.32 7.30
CA ALA A 73 14.08 -4.05 8.71
C ALA A 73 14.49 -5.20 9.63
N VAL A 74 14.21 -6.45 9.23
CA VAL A 74 14.61 -7.65 10.00
C VAL A 74 16.12 -7.79 10.05
N THR A 75 16.82 -7.56 8.93
CA THR A 75 18.29 -7.59 8.87
C THR A 75 18.91 -6.54 9.79
N LEU A 76 18.40 -5.31 9.75
CA LEU A 76 18.84 -4.22 10.64
C LEU A 76 18.58 -4.55 12.11
N ALA A 77 17.38 -5.06 12.45
CA ALA A 77 17.06 -5.46 13.82
C ALA A 77 18.01 -6.57 14.32
N LYS A 78 18.30 -7.58 13.49
CA LYS A 78 19.27 -8.64 13.81
C LYS A 78 20.69 -8.12 14.02
N ALA A 79 21.10 -7.10 13.25
CA ALA A 79 22.38 -6.43 13.41
C ALA A 79 22.42 -5.46 14.61
N GLY A 80 21.33 -5.34 15.38
CA GLY A 80 21.26 -4.55 16.60
C GLY A 80 20.91 -3.08 16.39
N TYR A 81 20.33 -2.73 15.24
CA TYR A 81 19.72 -1.42 14.99
C TYR A 81 18.28 -1.38 15.51
N ARG A 82 17.85 -0.23 16.03
CA ARG A 82 16.46 -0.03 16.46
C ARG A 82 15.68 0.71 15.39
N VAL A 83 14.77 -0.01 14.74
CA VAL A 83 13.79 0.56 13.79
C VAL A 83 12.72 1.33 14.56
N LEU A 84 12.42 2.55 14.11
CA LEU A 84 11.39 3.41 14.68
C LEU A 84 10.13 3.43 13.83
N ASP A 85 10.30 3.52 12.51
CA ASP A 85 9.20 3.66 11.57
C ASP A 85 9.56 3.08 10.19
N ILE A 86 8.54 2.64 9.46
CA ILE A 86 8.65 2.18 8.07
C ILE A 86 7.54 2.87 7.27
N SER A 87 7.95 3.70 6.32
CA SER A 87 7.08 4.45 5.43
C SER A 87 7.20 3.92 4.01
N ILE A 88 6.09 3.47 3.44
CA ILE A 88 6.03 2.99 2.05
C ILE A 88 5.30 4.03 1.23
N GLY A 89 6.06 4.79 0.45
CA GLY A 89 5.54 5.80 -0.46
C GLY A 89 5.59 5.34 -1.92
N SER A 90 4.93 6.10 -2.80
CA SER A 90 4.95 5.86 -4.25
C SER A 90 6.31 6.07 -4.90
N ARG A 91 7.23 6.80 -4.25
CA ARG A 91 8.60 7.03 -4.76
C ARG A 91 9.59 6.08 -4.11
N ASN A 92 9.76 6.19 -2.79
CA ASN A 92 10.77 5.44 -2.06
C ASN A 92 10.14 4.76 -0.84
N THR A 93 10.58 3.53 -0.59
CA THR A 93 10.42 2.86 0.70
C THR A 93 11.46 3.39 1.65
N ARG A 94 11.03 3.84 2.82
CA ARG A 94 11.90 4.44 3.83
C ARG A 94 11.77 3.73 5.18
N ILE A 95 12.91 3.47 5.81
CA ILE A 95 13.02 2.96 7.18
C ILE A 95 13.72 4.02 8.02
N THR A 96 13.11 4.43 9.12
CA THR A 96 13.69 5.36 10.07
C THR A 96 14.29 4.59 11.25
N LEU A 97 15.55 4.85 11.56
CA LEU A 97 16.27 4.26 12.68
C LEU A 97 16.42 5.25 13.83
N ASN A 98 16.48 4.71 15.05
CA ASN A 98 16.99 5.44 16.19
C ASN A 98 18.49 5.66 15.99
N HIS A 99 18.96 6.89 16.16
CA HIS A 99 20.37 7.20 16.07
C HIS A 99 21.18 6.44 17.13
N SER A 100 22.26 5.81 16.69
CA SER A 100 23.26 5.15 17.53
C SER A 100 24.61 5.17 16.81
N PRO A 101 25.75 5.00 17.52
CA PRO A 101 27.07 4.94 16.88
C PRO A 101 27.21 3.84 15.81
N ARG A 102 26.38 2.79 15.87
CA ARG A 102 26.36 1.73 14.84
C ARG A 102 25.89 2.23 13.48
N CYS A 103 25.11 3.32 13.44
CA CYS A 103 24.60 3.87 12.19
C CYS A 103 25.72 4.39 11.29
N ASP A 104 26.88 4.74 11.85
CA ASP A 104 28.05 5.16 11.07
C ASP A 104 28.59 4.02 10.18
N LEU A 105 28.38 2.76 10.58
CA LEU A 105 28.75 1.57 9.80
C LEU A 105 27.90 1.39 8.54
N LEU A 106 26.73 2.05 8.46
CA LEU A 106 25.86 1.98 7.30
C LEU A 106 26.36 2.85 6.13
N GLY A 107 27.42 3.65 6.33
CA GLY A 107 27.99 4.49 5.28
C GLY A 107 27.02 5.57 4.77
N GLY A 108 26.21 6.13 5.67
CA GLY A 108 25.16 7.09 5.30
C GLY A 108 25.71 8.39 4.70
N ALA A 109 24.99 8.93 3.73
CA ALA A 109 25.20 10.27 3.17
C ALA A 109 24.29 11.28 3.87
N LEU A 110 24.78 12.51 4.06
CA LEU A 110 23.94 13.61 4.56
C LEU A 110 22.95 14.03 3.47
N ILE A 111 21.64 13.93 3.77
CA ILE A 111 20.57 14.33 2.83
C ILE A 111 19.84 15.60 3.25
N LYS A 112 19.92 15.97 4.54
CA LYS A 112 19.28 17.18 5.06
C LYS A 112 20.04 17.72 6.26
N LEU A 113 20.17 19.03 6.31
CA LEU A 113 20.65 19.78 7.46
C LEU A 113 19.56 20.75 7.90
N ALA A 114 19.15 20.71 9.16
CA ALA A 114 18.19 21.63 9.74
C ALA A 114 18.78 22.26 11.00
N ARG A 115 18.46 23.54 11.25
CA ARG A 115 18.81 24.23 12.48
C ARG A 115 17.53 24.59 13.20
N ILE A 116 17.29 23.96 14.35
CA ILE A 116 16.06 24.12 15.12
C ILE A 116 16.46 24.50 16.55
N ASN A 117 16.03 25.67 17.01
CA ASN A 117 16.23 26.14 18.39
C ASN A 117 17.68 26.07 18.89
N GLY A 118 18.65 26.39 18.02
CA GLY A 118 20.08 26.32 18.37
C GLY A 118 20.66 24.89 18.42
N ALA A 119 19.93 23.89 17.95
CA ALA A 119 20.47 22.56 17.65
C ALA A 119 20.62 22.39 16.13
N GLU A 120 21.66 21.68 15.72
CA GLU A 120 21.89 21.26 14.34
C GLU A 120 21.46 19.80 14.20
N GLU A 121 20.48 19.55 13.34
CA GLU A 121 19.98 18.21 13.01
C GLU A 121 20.45 17.82 11.61
N LYS A 122 21.17 16.70 11.53
CA LYS A 122 21.66 16.08 10.30
C LYS A 122 20.87 14.82 10.04
N THR A 123 20.11 14.79 8.95
CA THR A 123 19.49 13.57 8.46
C THR A 123 20.46 12.86 7.55
N MET A 124 20.88 11.67 7.96
CA MET A 124 21.72 10.76 7.20
C MET A 124 20.84 9.71 6.53
N ALA A 125 21.24 9.26 5.35
CA ALA A 125 20.56 8.19 4.63
C ALA A 125 21.54 7.21 3.97
N ALA A 126 21.20 5.93 4.00
CA ALA A 126 21.87 4.87 3.25
C ALA A 126 20.84 4.13 2.37
N ASN A 127 21.28 3.52 1.28
CA ASN A 127 20.44 2.63 0.47
C ASN A 127 20.83 1.18 0.74
N ILE A 128 19.87 0.36 1.17
CA ILE A 128 20.07 -1.06 1.41
C ILE A 128 18.98 -1.80 0.64
N GLU A 129 19.36 -2.61 -0.35
CA GLU A 129 18.44 -3.39 -1.18
C GLU A 129 17.29 -2.55 -1.81
N GLY A 130 17.58 -1.31 -2.21
CA GLY A 130 16.57 -0.41 -2.78
C GLY A 130 15.69 0.30 -1.74
N VAL A 131 15.96 0.09 -0.44
CA VAL A 131 15.26 0.75 0.67
C VAL A 131 16.13 1.86 1.25
N GLN A 132 15.55 3.05 1.40
CA GLN A 132 16.21 4.20 2.01
C GLN A 132 16.15 4.08 3.53
N VAL A 133 17.30 4.02 4.18
CA VAL A 133 17.44 3.90 5.64
C VAL A 133 17.93 5.22 6.18
N GLU A 134 17.13 5.88 7.02
CA GLU A 134 17.42 7.22 7.55
C GLU A 134 17.63 7.22 9.08
N TRP A 135 18.50 8.12 9.55
CA TRP A 135 18.64 8.46 10.97
C TRP A 135 19.00 9.93 11.14
N VAL A 136 18.67 10.50 12.30
CA VAL A 136 18.93 11.92 12.61
C VAL A 136 19.98 12.03 13.70
N ILE A 137 21.05 12.78 13.41
CA ILE A 137 22.08 13.17 14.36
C ILE A 137 21.75 14.59 14.82
N SER A 138 21.54 14.78 16.12
CA SER A 138 21.32 16.10 16.70
C SER A 138 22.54 16.51 17.52
N SER A 139 23.14 17.67 17.22
CA SER A 139 24.17 18.29 18.04
C SER A 139 23.68 19.62 18.58
N LYS A 140 23.90 19.87 19.88
CA LYS A 140 23.70 21.20 20.46
C LYS A 140 24.79 22.13 19.92
N TRP A 141 24.39 23.30 19.43
CA TRP A 141 25.35 24.34 19.05
C TRP A 141 25.96 24.94 20.32
N SER A 142 27.14 24.48 20.73
CA SER A 142 27.95 25.23 21.68
C SER A 142 28.62 26.37 20.92
N LYS A 143 28.20 27.61 21.18
CA LYS A 143 28.98 28.79 20.78
C LYS A 143 30.33 28.72 21.50
N HIS A 144 31.34 28.14 20.86
CA HIS A 144 32.71 28.42 21.26
C HIS A 144 33.02 29.83 20.77
N HIS A 145 33.06 30.75 21.73
CA HIS A 145 33.57 32.09 21.58
C HIS A 145 34.99 32.04 21.00
N ALA A 146 35.21 32.81 19.94
CA ALA A 146 36.50 33.38 19.58
C ALA A 146 36.31 34.89 19.54
#